data_AF-A0A1V9EID5-F1
#
_entry.id   AF-A0A1V9EID5-F1
#
_cell.length_a   1.000
_cell.length_b   1.000
_cell.length_c   1.000
_cell.angle_alpha   90.00
_cell.angle_beta   90.00
_cell.angle_gamma   90.00
#
_symmetry.space_group_name_H-M   'P 1'
#
loop_
_entity.id
_entity.type
_entity.pdbx_description
1 polymer ?
#
loop_
_entity_poly.entity_id
_entity_poly.type
_entity_poly.pdbx_seq_one_letter_code
_entity_poly.pdbx_strand_id
1 'polypeptide(L)' 'MALNKDVLGAALYNKAGAYNDKDIDNIDQARQEFWKGVAEEIINHLKSNATVTVPGTGLLSPQGPVTGVSTTGTIL' A
#
# COMPACT_ATOMS: atom_id res chain seq x y z
N MET A 1 -6.50 1.97 -5.29
CA MET A 1 -6.34 3.08 -6.27
C MET A 1 -4.88 3.09 -6.71
N ALA A 2 -4.50 3.79 -7.79
CA ALA A 2 -3.07 3.95 -8.09
C ALA A 2 -2.34 4.66 -6.93
N LEU A 3 -1.02 4.49 -6.81
CA LEU A 3 -0.20 5.23 -5.86
C LEU A 3 -0.43 6.74 -6.04
N ASN A 4 -1.11 7.35 -5.08
CA ASN A 4 -1.49 8.77 -5.12
C ASN A 4 -0.67 9.55 -4.08
N LYS A 5 0.06 10.56 -4.56
CA LYS A 5 0.94 11.41 -3.75
C LYS A 5 0.17 12.29 -2.75
N ASP A 6 -1.05 12.70 -3.07
CA ASP A 6 -1.85 13.59 -2.23
C ASP A 6 -2.45 12.81 -1.05
N VAL A 7 -2.87 11.56 -1.29
CA VAL A 7 -3.34 10.64 -0.24
C VAL A 7 -2.20 10.28 0.71
N LEU A 8 -1.05 9.85 0.18
CA LEU A 8 0.11 9.53 1.02
C LEU A 8 0.64 10.77 1.76
N GLY A 9 0.71 11.92 1.06
CA GLY A 9 1.17 13.18 1.64
C GLY A 9 0.30 13.63 2.82
N ALA A 10 -1.03 13.51 2.71
CA ALA A 10 -1.95 13.80 3.80
C ALA A 10 -1.76 12.86 4.99
N ALA A 11 -1.58 11.56 4.76
CA ALA A 11 -1.33 10.58 5.83
C ALA A 11 -0.02 10.88 6.58
N LEU A 12 1.05 11.18 5.85
CA LEU A 12 2.35 11.56 6.42
C LEU A 12 2.27 12.87 7.21
N TYR A 13 1.56 13.86 6.68
CA TYR A 13 1.34 15.14 7.37
C TYR A 13 0.61 14.94 8.70
N ASN A 14 -0.46 14.14 8.71
CA ASN A 14 -1.19 13.81 9.93
C ASN A 14 -0.32 13.08 10.95
N LYS A 15 0.54 12.16 10.48
CA LYS A 15 1.48 11.46 11.36
C LYS A 15 2.51 12.40 11.97
N ALA A 16 3.02 13.37 11.22
CA ALA A 16 3.90 14.42 11.74
C ALA A 16 3.19 15.31 12.77
N GLY A 17 1.92 15.64 12.55
CA GLY A 17 1.11 16.37 13.52
C GLY A 17 0.95 15.68 14.88
N ALA A 18 1.15 14.36 14.97
CA ALA A 18 1.11 13.65 16.26
C ALA A 18 2.32 13.95 17.17
N TYR A 19 3.43 14.41 16.59
CA TYR A 19 4.70 14.66 17.29
C TYR A 19 5.13 16.13 17.26
N ASN A 20 4.53 16.95 16.41
CA ASN A 20 4.77 18.40 16.39
C ASN A 20 4.10 19.08 17.59
N ASP A 21 4.75 20.14 18.09
CA ASP A 21 4.22 21.05 19.13
C ASP A 21 3.75 20.33 20.41
N LYS A 22 4.38 19.19 20.72
CA LYS A 22 4.12 18.42 21.94
C LYS A 22 5.30 18.53 22.88
N ASP A 23 5.01 18.61 24.18
CA ASP A 23 6.04 18.47 25.19
C ASP A 23 6.43 16.99 25.26
N ILE A 24 7.69 16.69 24.96
CA ILE A 24 8.19 15.32 24.82
C ILE A 24 9.35 15.13 25.80
N ASP A 25 9.10 14.33 26.83
CA ASP A 25 10.09 14.03 27.89
C ASP A 25 11.28 13.21 27.37
N ASN A 26 11.04 12.30 26.41
CA ASN A 26 12.07 11.42 25.84
C ASN A 26 12.17 11.59 24.31
N ILE A 27 12.99 12.55 23.89
CA ILE A 27 13.14 12.97 22.49
C ILE A 27 13.61 11.81 21.60
N ASP A 28 14.55 10.98 22.06
CA ASP A 28 15.10 9.90 21.23
C ASP A 28 14.08 8.78 20.99
N GLN A 29 13.30 8.42 22.01
CA GLN A 29 12.19 7.48 21.85
C GLN A 29 11.13 8.05 20.91
N ALA A 30 10.74 9.31 21.07
CA ALA A 30 9.73 9.93 20.23
C ALA A 30 10.17 10.04 18.76
N ARG A 31 11.46 10.30 18.49
CA ARG A 31 12.02 10.25 17.14
C ARG A 31 11.92 8.85 16.53
N GLN A 32 12.23 7.83 17.32
CA GLN A 32 12.11 6.45 16.86
C GLN A 32 10.66 6.09 16.54
N GLU A 33 9.71 6.47 17.39
CA GLU A 33 8.27 6.23 17.19
C GLU A 33 7.72 7.03 16.00
N PHE A 34 8.17 8.26 15.80
CA PHE A 34 7.85 9.07 14.63
C PHE A 34 8.26 8.36 13.33
N TRP A 35 9.52 7.92 13.22
CA TRP A 35 10.00 7.24 12.01
C TRP A 35 9.34 5.89 11.77
N LYS A 36 9.05 5.13 12.83
CA LYS A 36 8.24 3.90 12.74
C LYS A 36 6.85 4.20 12.19
N GLY A 37 6.24 5.27 12.68
CA GLY A 37 4.95 5.74 12.23
C GLY A 37 4.93 6.15 10.75
N VAL A 38 5.94 6.89 10.30
CA VAL A 38 6.10 7.26 8.89
C VAL A 38 6.25 6.01 8.01
N ALA A 39 7.07 5.04 8.43
CA ALA A 39 7.27 3.79 7.70
C ALA A 39 5.97 2.97 7.60
N GLU A 40 5.17 2.94 8.67
CA GLU A 40 3.88 2.26 8.70
C GLU A 40 2.88 2.86 7.71
N GLU A 41 2.76 4.19 7.63
CA GLU A 41 1.89 4.85 6.65
C GLU A 41 2.30 4.54 5.20
N ILE A 42 3.60 4.51 4.92
CA ILE A 42 4.12 4.13 3.60
C ILE A 42 3.74 2.67 3.28
N ILE A 43 3.97 1.74 4.20
CA ILE A 43 3.63 0.33 4.03
C ILE A 43 2.13 0.16 3.79
N ASN A 44 1.29 0.83 4.58
CA ASN A 44 -0.16 0.74 4.46
C ASN A 44 -0.66 1.32 3.13
N HIS A 45 -0.07 2.43 2.68
CA HIS A 45 -0.39 3.01 1.38
C HIS A 45 -0.01 2.06 0.24
N LEU A 46 1.16 1.44 0.32
CA LEU A 46 1.59 0.43 -0.66
C LEU A 46 0.67 -0.79 -0.64
N LYS A 47 0.36 -1.37 0.53
CA LYS A 47 -0.53 -2.55 0.63
C LYS A 47 -1.93 -2.28 0.07
N SER A 48 -2.47 -1.09 0.32
CA SER A 48 -3.84 -0.73 -0.09
C SER A 48 -3.94 -0.34 -1.57
N ASN A 49 -2.83 0.04 -2.19
CA ASN A 49 -2.81 0.64 -3.53
C ASN A 49 -1.86 -0.06 -4.52
N ALA A 50 -1.10 -1.07 -4.08
CA ALA A 50 -0.31 -1.90 -4.97
C ALA A 50 -1.26 -2.75 -5.82
N THR A 51 -1.30 -2.45 -7.11
CA THR A 51 -1.95 -3.31 -8.10
C THR A 51 -1.15 -4.61 -8.20
N VAL A 52 -1.71 -5.71 -7.72
CA VAL A 52 -1.17 -7.04 -7.96
C VAL A 52 -1.64 -7.48 -9.34
N THR A 53 -0.76 -7.36 -10.34
CA THR A 53 -1.01 -7.95 -11.67
C THR A 53 -0.75 -9.44 -11.57
N VAL A 54 -1.80 -10.24 -11.39
CA VAL A 54 -1.74 -11.70 -11.53
C VAL A 54 -1.87 -12.01 -13.02
N PRO A 55 -0.81 -12.50 -13.71
CA PRO A 55 -0.92 -12.82 -15.12
C PRO A 55 -1.83 -14.04 -15.27
N GLY A 56 -3.05 -13.79 -15.73
CA GLY A 56 -3.89 -14.82 -16.33
C GLY A 56 -3.17 -15.42 -17.52
N THR A 57 -2.92 -16.74 -17.52
CA THR A 57 -2.85 -17.45 -18.80
C THR A 57 -4.27 -17.39 -19.36
N GLY A 58 -4.59 -16.28 -20.01
CA GLY A 58 -5.83 -16.13 -20.74
C GLY A 58 -5.96 -17.33 -21.69
N LEU A 59 -7.15 -17.91 -21.75
CA LEU A 59 -7.41 -18.99 -22.69
C LEU A 59 -7.33 -18.40 -24.11
N LEU A 60 -6.27 -18.70 -24.83
CA LEU A 60 -6.14 -18.34 -26.23
C LEU A 60 -7.13 -19.21 -27.03
N SER A 61 -8.04 -18.58 -27.78
CA SER A 61 -8.87 -19.28 -28.75
C SER A 61 -8.27 -19.18 -30.15
N PRO A 62 -7.79 -20.29 -30.74
CA PRO A 62 -7.52 -20.36 -32.15
C PRO A 62 -8.85 -20.70 -32.87
N GLN A 63 -9.64 -19.69 -33.20
CA GLN A 63 -10.80 -19.78 -34.10
C GLN A 63 -12.04 -20.56 -33.60
N GLY A 64 -12.45 -20.37 -32.35
CA GLY A 64 -13.72 -20.91 -31.84
C GLY A 64 -14.17 -20.28 -30.52
N PRO A 65 -15.35 -20.64 -29.96
CA PRO A 65 -15.71 -20.19 -28.63
C PRO A 65 -14.70 -20.73 -27.60
N VAL A 66 -14.19 -19.84 -26.74
CA VAL A 66 -13.32 -20.23 -25.62
C VAL A 66 -14.15 -21.08 -24.66
N THR A 67 -13.92 -22.39 -24.61
CA THR A 67 -14.55 -23.29 -23.65
C THR A 67 -13.54 -23.68 -22.57
N GLY A 68 -13.77 -23.26 -21.33
CA GLY A 68 -12.92 -23.60 -20.18
C GLY A 68 -13.03 -22.55 -19.07
N VAL A 69 -12.66 -22.93 -17.85
CA VAL A 69 -12.53 -22.00 -16.72
C VAL A 69 -11.05 -21.71 -16.52
N SER A 70 -10.65 -20.44 -16.69
CA SER A 70 -9.29 -20.01 -16.34
C SER A 70 -9.19 -19.94 -14.81
N THR A 71 -8.34 -20.78 -14.22
CA THR A 71 -8.15 -20.88 -12.76
C THR A 71 -7.06 -19.95 -12.23
N THR A 72 -6.76 -18.84 -12.92
CA THR A 72 -5.54 -18.08 -12.61
C THR A 72 -5.58 -17.39 -11.24
N GLY A 73 -4.72 -17.91 -10.35
CA GLY A 73 -3.98 -17.19 -9.32
C GLY A 73 -4.71 -16.89 -8.03
N THR A 74 -4.61 -17.80 -7.06
CA THR A 74 -4.95 -17.54 -5.66
C THR A 74 -3.88 -16.63 -5.03
N ILE A 75 -4.29 -15.49 -4.47
CA ILE A 75 -3.47 -14.79 -3.48
C ILE A 75 -3.74 -15.49 -2.15
N LEU A 76 -2.73 -16.17 -1.59
CA LEU A 76 -2.74 -16.68 -0.21
C LEU A 76 -2.44 -15.54 0.76
#